data_AF-A0A1X9SN70-F1
#
_entry.id   AF-A0A1X9SN70-F1
#
_cell.length_a   1.000
_cell.length_b   1.000
_cell.length_c   1.000
_cell.angle_alpha   90.00
_cell.angle_beta   90.00
_cell.angle_gamma   90.00
#
_symmetry.space_group_name_H-M   'P 1'
#
loop_
_entity.id
_entity.type
_entity.pdbx_description
1 polymer ?
#
loop_
_entity_poly.entity_id
_entity_poly.type
_entity_poly.pdbx_seq_one_letter_code
_entity_poly.pdbx_strand_id
1 'polypeptide(L)'
;MAEITEFSAIDELESKKIALKNCIAQNSSGDSCSKCQRVFGCDRIKEFVILQFDIATARLKDCQKANNLSSCMDCDRIFECDIRENYVKSTYEKMNEGRGGQFDF
;
A
#
# COMPACT_ATOMS: atom_id res chain seq x y z
N MET A 1 17.65 20.69 -11.62
CA MET A 1 16.32 21.18 -11.20
C MET A 1 15.31 20.09 -11.49
N ALA A 2 15.20 19.09 -10.61
CA ALA A 2 14.29 17.96 -10.79
C ALA A 2 13.67 17.62 -9.43
N GLU A 3 12.98 18.57 -8.81
CA GLU A 3 12.51 18.41 -7.43
C GLU A 3 11.22 19.18 -7.20
N ILE A 4 10.12 18.85 -7.89
CA ILE A 4 8.76 19.23 -7.43
C ILE A 4 7.71 18.19 -7.87
N THR A 5 7.88 17.50 -9.01
CA THR A 5 6.82 16.66 -9.60
C THR A 5 6.62 15.29 -8.97
N GLU A 6 7.64 14.68 -8.36
CA GLU A 6 7.51 13.33 -7.76
C GLU A 6 6.88 13.36 -6.35
N PHE A 7 7.16 14.42 -5.57
CA PHE A 7 6.61 14.56 -4.21
C PHE A 7 5.08 14.75 -4.22
N SER A 8 4.55 15.50 -5.20
CA SER A 8 3.10 15.70 -5.35
C SER A 8 2.31 14.41 -5.62
N ALA A 9 2.95 13.40 -6.23
CA ALA A 9 2.28 12.15 -6.56
C ALA A 9 2.05 11.27 -5.31
N ILE A 10 3.00 11.27 -4.35
CA ILE A 10 2.85 10.54 -3.08
C ILE A 10 1.76 11.17 -2.22
N ASP A 11 1.69 12.50 -2.17
CA ASP A 11 0.66 13.24 -1.43
C ASP A 11 -0.75 12.96 -1.99
N GLU A 12 -0.89 12.86 -3.31
CA GLU A 12 -2.15 12.50 -3.95
C GLU A 12 -2.57 11.05 -3.61
N LEU A 13 -1.62 10.10 -3.63
CA LEU A 13 -1.88 8.71 -3.29
C LEU A 13 -2.25 8.53 -1.81
N GLU A 14 -1.59 9.24 -0.88
CA GLU A 14 -1.94 9.22 0.54
C GLU A 14 -3.32 9.85 0.79
N SER A 15 -3.68 10.91 0.07
CA SER A 15 -5.02 11.50 0.13
C SER A 15 -6.10 10.49 -0.29
N LYS A 16 -5.86 9.74 -1.38
CA LYS A 16 -6.74 8.64 -1.81
C LYS A 16 -6.85 7.54 -0.76
N LYS A 17 -5.76 7.22 -0.06
CA LYS A 17 -5.72 6.21 1.01
C LYS A 17 -6.53 6.63 2.23
N ILE A 18 -6.47 7.91 2.61
CA ILE A 18 -7.29 8.47 3.70
C ILE A 18 -8.78 8.39 3.35
N ALA A 19 -9.15 8.81 2.13
CA ALA A 19 -10.54 8.74 1.67
C ALA A 19 -11.11 7.31 1.73
N LEU A 20 -10.30 6.31 1.37
CA LEU A 20 -10.68 4.91 1.40
C LEU A 20 -10.83 4.37 2.83
N LYS A 21 -9.91 4.71 3.74
CA LYS A 21 -10.02 4.35 5.17
C LYS A 21 -11.29 4.94 5.81
N ASN A 22 -11.60 6.20 5.52
CA ASN A 22 -12.81 6.85 6.04
C ASN A 22 -14.09 6.15 5.54
N CYS A 23 -14.10 5.68 4.29
CA CYS A 23 -15.22 4.90 3.75
C CYS A 23 -15.42 3.57 4.49
N ILE A 24 -14.33 2.88 4.87
CA ILE A 24 -14.38 1.62 5.64
C ILE A 24 -14.95 1.86 7.05
N ALA A 25 -14.48 2.90 7.74
CA ALA A 25 -14.88 3.21 9.12
C ALA A 25 -16.38 3.57 9.28
N GLN A 26 -17.01 4.07 8.22
CA GLN A 26 -18.42 4.47 8.24
C GLN A 26 -19.40 3.29 8.04
N ASN A 27 -18.92 2.08 7.72
CA ASN A 27 -19.77 0.93 7.34
C ASN A 27 -19.65 -0.27 8.30
N SER A 28 -19.10 -0.07 9.50
CA SER A 28 -18.84 -1.11 10.50
C SER A 28 -20.09 -1.61 11.23
N SER A 29 -20.99 -2.30 10.53
CA SER A 29 -22.03 -3.12 11.16
C SER A 29 -21.98 -4.56 10.63
N GLY A 30 -21.13 -5.37 11.27
CA GLY A 30 -21.13 -6.84 11.17
C GLY A 30 -19.90 -7.43 10.48
N ASP A 31 -19.33 -8.44 11.12
CA ASP A 31 -18.08 -9.16 10.78
C ASP A 31 -18.12 -9.97 9.45
N SER A 32 -19.05 -9.67 8.55
CA SER A 32 -19.13 -10.32 7.24
C SER A 32 -19.60 -9.33 6.17
N CYS A 33 -18.80 -9.22 5.11
CA CYS A 33 -19.04 -8.41 3.90
C CYS A 33 -20.44 -8.64 3.25
N SER A 34 -21.15 -9.68 3.66
CA SER A 34 -22.45 -10.12 3.13
C SER A 34 -23.67 -9.32 3.59
N LYS A 35 -23.56 -8.44 4.60
CA LYS A 35 -24.70 -7.65 5.12
C LYS A 35 -24.56 -6.13 4.96
N CYS A 36 -23.53 -5.66 4.27
CA CYS A 36 -23.35 -4.25 3.99
C CYS A 36 -24.43 -3.77 3.01
N GLN A 37 -25.20 -2.71 3.35
CA GLN A 37 -26.28 -2.14 2.51
C GLN A 37 -25.80 -1.61 1.15
N ARG A 38 -24.48 -1.62 0.94
CA ARG A 38 -23.77 -1.36 -0.30
C ARG A 38 -22.74 -2.48 -0.47
N VAL A 39 -23.01 -3.43 -1.37
CA VAL A 39 -22.19 -4.62 -1.74
C VAL A 39 -20.69 -4.31 -2.01
N PHE A 40 -20.33 -3.03 -2.16
CA PHE A 40 -19.02 -2.49 -2.51
C PHE A 40 -17.88 -2.72 -1.49
N GLY A 41 -18.11 -3.38 -0.35
CA GLY A 41 -17.06 -3.64 0.66
C GLY A 41 -15.98 -4.64 0.19
N CYS A 42 -16.33 -5.57 -0.69
CA CYS A 42 -15.40 -6.54 -1.26
C CYS A 42 -14.86 -6.11 -2.64
N ASP A 43 -15.49 -5.14 -3.32
CA ASP A 43 -15.00 -4.63 -4.61
C ASP A 43 -13.85 -3.62 -4.43
N ARG A 44 -13.91 -2.79 -3.38
CA ARG A 44 -12.88 -1.74 -3.14
C ARG A 44 -11.63 -2.23 -2.43
N ILE A 45 -11.63 -3.43 -1.87
CA ILE A 45 -10.43 -3.98 -1.22
C ILE A 45 -9.31 -4.16 -2.24
N LYS A 46 -9.66 -4.53 -3.48
CA LYS A 46 -8.73 -4.62 -4.62
C LYS A 46 -8.14 -3.26 -4.96
N GLU A 47 -8.97 -2.22 -5.05
CA GLU A 47 -8.52 -0.83 -5.26
C GLU A 47 -7.61 -0.36 -4.12
N PHE A 48 -7.93 -0.71 -2.88
CA PHE A 48 -7.15 -0.35 -1.70
C PHE A 48 -5.75 -0.95 -1.72
N VAL A 49 -5.62 -2.27 -1.98
CA VAL A 49 -4.32 -2.93 -1.98
C VAL A 49 -3.46 -2.52 -3.18
N ILE A 50 -4.09 -2.22 -4.32
CA ILE A 50 -3.40 -1.61 -5.47
C ILE A 50 -2.82 -0.25 -5.06
N LEU A 51 -3.63 0.60 -4.45
CA LEU A 51 -3.18 1.93 -4.01
C LEU A 51 -2.06 1.84 -2.96
N GLN A 52 -2.16 0.92 -2.00
CA GLN A 52 -1.10 0.70 -1.02
C GLN A 52 0.21 0.24 -1.65
N PHE A 53 0.14 -0.69 -2.60
CA PHE A 53 1.30 -1.16 -3.35
C PHE A 53 1.96 -0.02 -4.15
N ASP A 54 1.16 0.84 -4.79
CA ASP A 54 1.69 1.96 -5.56
C ASP A 54 2.41 2.99 -4.64
N ILE A 55 1.83 3.31 -3.48
CA ILE A 55 2.47 4.16 -2.46
C ILE A 55 3.79 3.55 -1.97
N ALA A 56 3.77 2.26 -1.60
CA ALA A 56 4.94 1.59 -1.08
C ALA A 56 6.05 1.49 -2.14
N THR A 57 5.68 1.23 -3.40
CA THR A 57 6.61 1.21 -4.54
C THR A 57 7.24 2.58 -4.79
N ALA A 58 6.43 3.65 -4.76
CA ALA A 58 6.94 5.01 -4.93
C ALA A 58 7.96 5.36 -3.83
N ARG A 59 7.60 5.12 -2.56
CA ARG A 59 8.51 5.34 -1.42
C ARG A 59 9.78 4.52 -1.50
N LEU A 60 9.70 3.26 -1.93
CA LEU A 60 10.87 2.40 -2.11
C LEU A 60 11.81 2.96 -3.18
N LYS A 61 11.26 3.39 -4.33
CA LYS A 61 12.04 3.98 -5.43
C LYS A 61 12.69 5.29 -5.02
N ASP A 62 11.99 6.13 -4.26
CA ASP A 62 12.55 7.38 -3.76
C ASP A 62 13.66 7.13 -2.74
N CYS A 63 13.48 6.16 -1.86
CA CYS A 63 14.52 5.70 -0.94
C CYS A 63 15.75 5.19 -1.69
N GLN A 64 15.56 4.35 -2.72
CA GLN A 64 16.63 3.84 -3.56
C GLN A 64 17.40 4.98 -4.25
N LYS A 65 16.70 5.93 -4.86
CA LYS A 65 17.32 7.11 -5.50
C LYS A 65 18.10 7.96 -4.48
N ALA A 66 17.51 8.27 -3.33
CA ALA A 66 18.14 9.07 -2.29
C ALA A 66 19.43 8.44 -1.73
N ASN A 67 19.51 7.11 -1.75
CA ASN A 67 20.68 6.36 -1.31
C ASN A 67 21.59 5.90 -2.46
N ASN A 68 21.30 6.32 -3.70
CA ASN A 68 22.01 5.88 -4.91
C ASN A 68 22.08 4.35 -5.09
N LEU A 69 21.02 3.65 -4.69
CA LEU A 69 20.89 2.21 -4.83
C LEU A 69 19.99 1.88 -6.04
N SER A 70 20.35 0.84 -6.80
CA SER A 70 19.52 0.33 -7.90
C SER A 70 18.55 -0.77 -7.44
N SER A 71 18.84 -1.40 -6.29
CA SER A 71 18.07 -2.46 -5.66
C SER A 71 18.19 -2.38 -4.15
N CYS A 72 17.18 -2.91 -3.43
CA CYS A 72 17.30 -3.11 -1.98
C CYS A 72 18.27 -4.23 -1.60
N MET A 73 18.70 -5.06 -2.55
CA MET A 73 19.71 -6.11 -2.31
C MET A 73 21.07 -5.51 -1.98
N ASP A 74 21.35 -4.30 -2.47
CA ASP A 74 22.59 -3.57 -2.23
C ASP A 74 22.52 -2.69 -0.97
N CYS A 75 21.44 -2.82 -0.17
CA CYS A 75 21.23 -2.02 1.03
C CYS A 75 21.69 -2.79 2.29
N ASP A 76 22.59 -2.20 3.07
CA ASP A 76 23.08 -2.78 4.33
C ASP A 76 21.97 -3.05 5.36
N ARG A 77 20.84 -2.34 5.25
CA ARG A 77 19.70 -2.46 6.16
C ARG A 77 18.59 -3.35 5.61
N ILE A 78 18.86 -4.18 4.60
CA ILE A 78 17.83 -4.97 3.90
C ILE A 78 16.92 -5.79 4.84
N PHE A 79 17.45 -6.31 5.95
CA PHE A 79 16.71 -7.11 6.93
C PHE A 79 15.94 -6.28 7.97
N GLU A 80 16.26 -5.00 8.12
CA GLU A 80 15.71 -4.09 9.15
C GLU A 80 15.05 -2.84 8.54
N CYS A 81 14.81 -2.85 7.22
CA CYS A 81 14.29 -1.68 6.51
C CYS A 81 12.76 -1.73 6.44
N ASP A 82 12.10 -0.90 7.26
CA ASP A 82 10.64 -0.75 7.30
C ASP A 82 10.03 -0.39 5.92
N ILE A 83 10.74 0.40 5.10
CA ILE A 83 10.28 0.79 3.76
C ILE A 83 10.21 -0.44 2.86
N ARG A 84 11.23 -1.32 2.92
CA ARG A 84 11.25 -2.58 2.18
C ARG A 84 10.20 -3.54 2.73
N GLU A 85 10.11 -3.70 4.05
CA GLU A 85 9.11 -4.58 4.67
C GLU A 85 7.68 -4.18 4.26
N ASN A 86 7.37 -2.89 4.29
CA ASN A 86 6.07 -2.38 3.87
C ASN A 86 5.81 -2.63 2.37
N TYR A 87 6.82 -2.48 1.50
CA TYR A 87 6.72 -2.85 0.09
C TYR A 87 6.42 -4.33 -0.10
N VAL A 88 7.14 -5.22 0.60
CA VAL A 88 6.93 -6.67 0.55
C VAL A 88 5.51 -7.02 1.00
N LYS A 89 5.08 -6.51 2.16
CA LYS A 89 3.73 -6.72 2.67
C LYS A 89 2.66 -6.25 1.68
N SER A 90 2.79 -5.04 1.15
CA SER A 90 1.82 -4.50 0.17
C SER A 90 1.78 -5.30 -1.13
N THR A 91 2.90 -5.92 -1.53
CA THR A 91 2.98 -6.81 -2.70
C THR A 91 2.14 -8.06 -2.46
N TYR A 92 2.30 -8.72 -1.31
CA TYR A 92 1.49 -9.90 -0.95
C TYR A 92 0.00 -9.57 -0.88
N GLU A 93 -0.36 -8.46 -0.24
CA GLU A 93 -1.75 -8.02 -0.16
C GLU A 93 -2.33 -7.76 -1.55
N LYS A 94 -1.58 -7.11 -2.46
CA LYS A 94 -2.01 -6.89 -3.84
C LYS A 94 -2.18 -8.21 -4.61
N MET A 95 -1.23 -9.13 -4.47
CA MET A 95 -1.27 -10.44 -5.15
C MET A 95 -2.46 -11.29 -4.70
N ASN A 96 -2.82 -11.19 -3.42
CA ASN A 96 -3.99 -11.86 -2.86
C ASN A 96 -5.29 -11.03 -2.98
N GLU A 97 -5.26 -9.95 -3.78
CA GLU A 97 -6.38 -9.01 -3.98
C GLU A 97 -6.96 -8.45 -2.67
N GLY A 98 -6.17 -8.38 -1.61
CA GLY A 98 -6.56 -7.96 -0.26
C GLY A 98 -7.47 -8.93 0.47
N ARG A 99 -7.67 -10.14 -0.06
CA ARG A 99 -8.55 -11.17 0.54
C ARG A 99 -7.90 -11.90 1.71
N GLY A 100 -6.64 -11.58 2.01
CA GLY A 100 -5.83 -12.30 3.00
C GLY A 100 -5.52 -13.72 2.53
N GLY A 101 -4.35 -14.20 2.94
CA GLY A 101 -3.91 -15.57 2.74
C GLY A 101 -2.92 -15.86 3.86
N GLN A 102 -3.22 -16.86 4.66
CA GLN A 102 -2.36 -17.25 5.77
C GLN A 102 -1.11 -17.91 5.20
N PHE A 103 -0.04 -17.12 5.10
CA PHE A 103 1.31 -17.65 5.05
C PHE A 103 1.94 -17.27 6.38
N ASP A 104 1.97 -18.24 7.29
CA ASP A 104 2.87 -18.22 8.43
C ASP A 104 4.30 -18.20 7.87
N PHE A 105 5.09 -17.21 8.30
CA PHE A 105 6.52 -17.10 7.99
C PHE A 105 7.33 -17.61 9.17
#